data_AF-A0A4V3E4E1-F1
#
_entry.id   AF-A0A4V3E4E1-F1
#
_cell.length_a   1.000
_cell.length_b   1.000
_cell.length_c   1.000
_cell.angle_alpha   90.00
_cell.angle_beta   90.00
_cell.angle_gamma   90.00
#
_symmetry.space_group_name_H-M   'P 1'
#
loop_
_entity.id
_entity.type
_entity.pdbx_description
1 polymer ?
#
loop_
_entity_poly.entity_id
_entity_poly.type
_entity_poly.pdbx_seq_one_letter_code
_entity_poly.pdbx_strand_id
1 'polypeptide(L)'
;MKREDIREAVEQDEKWDSGELGQEEAYVERVGFDQAIEDAINQSARLRPISIRMEEELIDDLKTIAEHYNLGYQPLIRQLLKRFVASEKKVLKQRAQVMEIKGPEDKEAEEG
;
A
#
# COMPACT_ATOMS: atom_id res chain seq x y z
N MET A 1 9.84 -47.36 10.27
CA MET A 1 9.21 -46.38 11.17
C MET A 1 8.26 -47.15 12.07
N LYS A 2 8.42 -47.09 13.38
CA LYS A 2 7.52 -47.82 14.29
C LYS A 2 6.18 -47.08 14.31
N ARG A 3 5.08 -47.80 14.51
CA ARG A 3 3.73 -47.22 14.56
C ARG A 3 3.58 -46.20 15.72
N GLU A 4 4.40 -46.36 16.75
CA GLU A 4 4.48 -45.46 17.90
C GLU A 4 5.06 -44.09 17.50
N ASP A 5 6.13 -44.05 16.69
CA ASP A 5 6.76 -42.79 16.22
C ASP A 5 5.80 -41.92 15.40
N ILE A 6 4.91 -42.54 14.62
CA ILE A 6 3.91 -41.82 13.79
C ILE A 6 2.81 -41.23 14.68
N ARG A 7 2.43 -41.94 15.74
CA ARG A 7 1.37 -41.51 16.66
C ARG A 7 1.83 -40.30 17.49
N GLU A 8 3.08 -40.33 17.95
CA GLU A 8 3.70 -39.22 18.68
C GLU A 8 3.82 -37.96 17.82
N ALA A 9 4.15 -38.10 16.53
CA ALA A 9 4.21 -36.98 15.60
C ALA A 9 2.84 -36.33 15.37
N VAL A 10 1.77 -37.13 15.24
CA VAL A 10 0.40 -36.63 15.09
C VAL A 10 -0.07 -35.93 16.37
N GLU A 11 0.22 -36.49 17.55
CA GLU A 11 -0.12 -35.86 18.83
C GLU A 11 0.64 -34.54 19.06
N GLN A 12 1.85 -34.39 18.52
CA GLN A 12 2.55 -33.10 18.55
C GLN A 12 1.93 -32.07 17.60
N ASP A 13 1.51 -32.48 16.41
CA ASP A 13 0.87 -31.60 15.42
C ASP A 13 -0.46 -31.05 15.96
N GLU A 14 -1.28 -31.89 16.60
CA GLU A 14 -2.53 -31.50 17.24
C GLU A 14 -2.33 -30.46 18.37
N LYS A 15 -1.17 -30.46 19.03
CA LYS A 15 -0.83 -29.48 20.08
C LYS A 15 -0.42 -28.11 19.54
N TRP A 16 0.05 -28.05 18.29
CA TRP A 16 0.25 -26.78 17.58
C TRP A 16 -1.09 -26.19 17.12
N ASP A 17 -1.97 -27.04 16.58
CA ASP A 17 -3.30 -26.63 16.12
C ASP A 17 -4.24 -26.21 17.27
N SER A 18 -4.13 -26.87 18.43
CA SER A 18 -4.88 -26.49 19.63
C SER A 18 -4.36 -25.21 20.30
N GLY A 19 -3.15 -24.77 19.94
CA GLY A 19 -2.48 -23.63 20.55
C GLY A 19 -1.86 -23.93 21.92
N GLU A 20 -1.84 -25.19 22.35
CA GLU A 20 -1.18 -25.62 23.60
C GLU A 20 0.33 -25.33 23.56
N LEU A 21 0.93 -25.33 22.37
CA LEU A 21 2.33 -24.94 22.15
C LEU A 21 2.42 -23.51 21.60
N GLY A 22 3.22 -22.66 22.26
CA GLY A 22 3.61 -21.34 21.76
C GLY A 22 2.66 -20.17 22.06
N GLN A 23 1.47 -20.42 22.64
CA GLN A 23 0.58 -19.35 23.13
C GLN A 23 0.86 -18.92 24.57
N GLU A 24 1.81 -19.56 25.26
CA GLU A 24 2.21 -19.15 26.60
C GLU A 24 2.92 -17.79 26.55
N GLU A 25 2.69 -16.96 27.57
CA GLU A 25 3.28 -15.62 27.68
C GLU A 25 4.83 -15.64 27.63
N ALA A 26 5.45 -16.76 28.01
CA ALA A 26 6.90 -16.98 27.91
C ALA A 26 7.44 -16.99 26.47
N TYR A 27 6.58 -17.26 25.47
CA TYR A 27 6.95 -17.29 24.05
C TYR A 27 6.45 -16.06 23.28
N VAL A 28 5.76 -15.13 23.96
CA VAL A 28 5.25 -13.89 23.38
C VAL A 28 6.13 -12.74 23.81
N GLU A 29 6.87 -12.16 22.87
CA GLU A 29 7.58 -10.90 23.09
C GLU A 29 6.96 -9.81 22.23
N ARG A 30 6.66 -8.66 22.85
CA ARG A 30 6.25 -7.47 22.09
C ARG A 30 7.44 -7.01 21.28
N VAL A 31 7.36 -7.16 19.96
CA VAL A 31 8.37 -6.63 19.03
C VAL A 31 8.54 -5.13 19.33
N GLY A 32 9.74 -4.76 19.77
CA GLY A 32 10.14 -3.37 19.91
C GLY A 32 10.03 -2.67 18.55
N PHE A 33 9.75 -1.37 18.56
CA PHE A 33 9.73 -0.58 17.33
C PHE A 33 11.16 -0.44 16.81
N ASP A 34 11.63 -1.44 16.06
CA ASP A 34 12.96 -1.47 15.46
C ASP A 34 12.91 -0.80 14.08
N GLN A 35 13.72 0.25 13.90
CA GLN A 35 13.86 0.95 12.63
C GLN A 35 14.26 -0.02 11.50
N ALA A 36 15.02 -1.09 11.80
CA ALA A 36 15.41 -2.09 10.82
C ALA A 36 14.21 -2.86 10.26
N ILE A 37 13.18 -3.11 11.09
CA ILE A 37 11.94 -3.77 10.66
C ILE A 37 11.12 -2.82 9.78
N GLU A 38 10.99 -1.55 10.18
CA GLU A 38 10.29 -0.54 9.38
C GLU A 38 10.96 -0.33 8.01
N ASP A 39 12.28 -0.30 7.96
CA ASP A 39 13.05 -0.17 6.73
C ASP A 39 12.88 -1.40 5.82
N ALA A 40 12.87 -2.62 6.39
CA ALA A 40 12.62 -3.84 5.65
C ALA A 40 11.20 -3.85 5.04
N ILE A 41 10.19 -3.41 5.79
CA ILE A 41 8.82 -3.25 5.30
C ILE A 41 8.77 -2.23 4.16
N ASN A 42 9.36 -1.05 4.36
CA ASN A 42 9.39 0.00 3.33
C ASN A 42 10.11 -0.47 2.06
N GLN A 43 11.23 -1.18 2.19
CA GLN A 43 11.99 -1.71 1.06
C GLN A 43 11.19 -2.76 0.28
N SER A 44 10.58 -3.72 0.98
CA SER A 44 9.75 -4.76 0.35
C SER A 44 8.56 -4.16 -0.41
N ALA A 45 7.93 -3.14 0.16
CA ALA A 45 6.80 -2.42 -0.45
C ALA A 45 7.22 -1.31 -1.43
N ARG A 46 8.53 -1.12 -1.67
CA ARG A 46 9.12 -0.04 -2.49
C ARG A 46 8.62 1.36 -2.10
N LEU A 47 8.40 1.56 -0.81
CA LEU A 47 7.99 2.83 -0.24
C LEU A 47 9.23 3.67 0.04
N ARG A 48 9.13 4.97 -0.27
CA ARG A 48 10.13 5.96 0.13
C ARG A 48 9.47 6.92 1.11
N PRO A 49 10.03 7.14 2.30
CA PRO A 49 9.53 8.16 3.21
C PRO A 49 9.71 9.53 2.55
N ILE A 50 8.70 10.39 2.69
CA ILE A 50 8.76 11.78 2.24
C ILE A 50 8.33 12.66 3.42
N SER A 51 9.03 13.77 3.59
CA SER A 51 8.65 14.80 4.56
C SER A 51 7.96 15.93 3.81
N ILE A 52 6.67 16.12 4.06
CA ILE A 52 5.86 17.21 3.51
C ILE A 52 5.32 18.06 4.66
N ARG A 53 5.35 19.39 4.49
CA ARG A 53 4.64 20.30 5.40
C ARG A 53 3.23 20.50 4.88
N MET A 54 2.26 20.46 5.79
CA MET A 54 0.83 20.64 5.52
C MET A 54 0.23 21.50 6.63
N GLU A 55 -0.88 22.17 6.35
CA GLU A 55 -1.68 22.87 7.35
C GLU A 55 -2.23 21.88 8.39
N GLU A 56 -2.27 22.30 9.66
CA GLU A 56 -2.75 21.44 10.76
C GLU A 56 -4.20 21.00 10.55
N GLU A 57 -5.08 21.94 10.18
CA GLU A 57 -6.49 21.70 9.88
C GLU A 57 -6.66 20.64 8.77
N LEU A 58 -5.84 20.71 7.72
CA LEU A 58 -5.87 19.73 6.63
C LEU A 58 -5.49 18.32 7.11
N ILE A 59 -4.53 18.20 8.03
CA ILE A 59 -4.14 16.90 8.59
C ILE A 59 -5.30 16.29 9.39
N ASP A 60 -5.97 17.11 10.20
CA ASP A 60 -7.07 16.65 11.05
C ASP A 60 -8.32 16.29 10.23
N ASP A 61 -8.63 17.05 9.19
CA ASP A 61 -9.66 16.69 8.22
C ASP A 61 -9.36 15.35 7.54
N LEU A 62 -8.12 15.14 7.11
CA LEU A 62 -7.72 13.89 6.46
C LEU A 62 -7.79 12.69 7.39
N LYS A 63 -7.48 12.85 8.68
CA LYS A 63 -7.66 11.80 9.69
C LYS A 63 -9.14 11.48 9.88
N THR A 64 -9.98 12.50 10.05
CA THR A 64 -11.43 12.35 10.21
C THR A 64 -12.04 11.61 9.02
N ILE A 65 -11.66 12.00 7.80
CA ILE A 65 -12.10 11.31 6.57
C ILE A 65 -11.60 9.85 6.58
N ALA A 66 -10.35 9.60 6.94
CA ALA A 66 -9.79 8.25 6.95
C ALA A 66 -10.52 7.32 7.94
N GLU A 67 -10.87 7.84 9.13
CA GLU A 67 -11.67 7.13 10.14
C GLU A 67 -13.03 6.71 9.58
N HIS A 68 -13.72 7.60 8.85
CA HIS A 68 -14.98 7.27 8.19
C HIS A 68 -14.87 6.12 7.17
N TYR A 69 -13.70 5.95 6.55
CA TYR A 69 -13.42 4.86 5.62
C TYR A 69 -12.72 3.64 6.27
N ASN A 70 -12.58 3.62 7.60
CA ASN A 70 -11.81 2.61 8.35
C ASN A 70 -10.38 2.42 7.81
N LEU A 71 -9.75 3.50 7.37
CA LEU A 71 -8.39 3.54 6.83
C LEU A 71 -7.51 4.43 7.71
N GLY A 72 -6.20 4.20 7.69
CA GLY A 72 -5.25 5.19 8.20
C GLY A 72 -5.14 6.39 7.25
N TYR A 73 -4.80 7.57 7.79
CA TYR A 73 -4.60 8.78 6.99
C TYR A 73 -3.47 8.62 5.96
N GLN A 74 -2.38 7.92 6.32
CA GLN A 74 -1.26 7.68 5.39
C GLN A 74 -1.66 6.80 4.19
N PRO A 75 -2.35 5.66 4.36
CA PRO A 75 -2.98 4.93 3.26
C PRO A 75 -3.89 5.81 2.38
N LEU A 76 -4.75 6.64 2.99
CA LEU A 76 -5.68 7.52 2.28
C LEU A 76 -4.93 8.51 1.37
N ILE A 77 -3.94 9.23 1.90
CA ILE A 77 -3.14 10.19 1.12
C ILE A 77 -2.46 9.49 -0.05
N ARG A 78 -1.90 8.30 0.19
CA ARG A 78 -1.24 7.52 -0.87
C ARG A 78 -2.22 7.19 -2.01
N GLN A 79 -3.45 6.81 -1.69
CA GLN A 79 -4.48 6.55 -2.68
C GLN A 79 -4.88 7.83 -3.43
N LEU A 80 -5.04 8.94 -2.72
CA LEU A 80 -5.38 10.23 -3.32
C LEU A 80 -4.32 10.69 -4.34
N LEU A 81 -3.03 10.63 -3.95
CA LEU A 81 -1.91 10.98 -4.83
C LEU A 81 -1.85 10.05 -6.05
N LYS A 82 -2.07 8.74 -5.87
CA LYS A 82 -2.12 7.79 -6.99
C LYS A 82 -3.26 8.11 -7.95
N ARG A 83 -4.45 8.41 -7.42
CA ARG A 83 -5.63 8.76 -8.23
C ARG A 83 -5.40 10.06 -9.00
N PHE A 84 -4.84 11.08 -8.35
CA PHE A 84 -4.47 12.33 -8.98
C PHE A 84 -3.49 12.11 -10.14
N VAL A 85 -2.39 11.40 -9.91
CA VAL A 85 -1.39 11.11 -10.95
C VAL A 85 -1.97 10.30 -12.11
N ALA A 86 -2.86 9.33 -11.83
CA ALA A 86 -3.51 8.55 -12.88
C ALA A 86 -4.40 9.43 -13.77
N SER A 87 -5.19 10.32 -13.17
CA SER A 87 -6.02 11.28 -13.88
C SER A 87 -5.18 12.25 -14.72
N GLU A 88 -4.15 12.86 -14.15
CA GLU A 88 -3.29 13.82 -14.86
C GLU A 88 -2.53 13.16 -16.02
N LYS A 89 -2.02 11.94 -15.83
CA LYS A 89 -1.40 11.17 -16.93
C LYS A 89 -2.35 10.94 -18.09
N LYS A 90 -3.63 10.69 -17.82
CA LYS A 90 -4.63 10.52 -18.87
C LYS A 90 -4.87 11.82 -19.62
N VAL A 91 -5.03 12.93 -18.90
CA VAL A 91 -5.22 14.26 -19.49
C VAL A 91 -4.02 14.66 -20.36
N LEU A 92 -2.80 14.47 -19.85
CA LEU A 92 -1.57 14.77 -20.60
C LEU A 92 -1.44 13.91 -21.85
N LYS A 93 -1.75 12.61 -21.80
CA LYS A 93 -1.77 11.74 -22.98
C LYS A 93 -2.79 12.20 -24.02
N GLN A 94 -4.00 12.56 -23.59
CA GLN A 94 -5.04 13.07 -24.49
C GLN A 94 -4.60 14.39 -25.14
N ARG A 95 -4.00 15.30 -24.38
CA ARG A 95 -3.45 16.55 -24.92
C ARG A 95 -2.29 16.30 -25.89
N ALA A 96 -1.38 15.37 -25.56
CA ALA A 96 -0.29 14.98 -26.45
C ALA A 96 -0.82 14.36 -27.75
N GLN A 97 -1.80 13.45 -27.67
CA GLN A 97 -2.44 12.87 -28.86
C GLN A 97 -3.18 13.91 -29.70
N VAL A 98 -3.85 14.90 -29.09
CA VAL A 98 -4.47 16.01 -29.81
C VAL A 98 -3.42 16.91 -30.48
N MET A 99 -2.26 17.10 -29.87
CA MET A 99 -1.14 17.84 -30.48
C MET A 99 -0.43 17.03 -31.58
N GLU A 100 -0.34 15.70 -31.47
CA GLU A 100 0.19 14.83 -32.53
C GLU A 100 -0.80 14.64 -33.69
N ILE A 101 -2.11 14.86 -33.48
CA ILE A 101 -3.14 14.79 -34.53
C ILE A 101 -3.36 16.16 -35.22
N LYS A 102 -2.83 17.28 -34.70
CA LYS A 102 -2.77 18.55 -35.45
C LYS A 102 -1.53 18.64 -36.35
N GLY A 103 -1.34 17.62 -37.17
CA GLY A 103 -0.51 17.66 -38.37
C GLY A 103 -1.17 18.54 -39.45
N PRO A 104 -0.40 19.10 -40.39
CA PRO A 104 -0.73 20.30 -41.15
C PRO A 104 -1.70 20.06 -42.32
N GLU A 105 -3.00 19.88 -42.06
CA GLU A 105 -4.01 19.81 -43.14
C GLU A 105 -5.12 20.89 -43.07
N ASP A 106 -5.11 21.78 -42.07
CA ASP A 106 -6.03 22.92 -42.02
C ASP A 106 -5.41 24.21 -42.62
N LYS A 107 -4.85 24.12 -43.85
CA LYS A 107 -4.44 25.30 -44.63
C LYS A 107 -4.97 25.37 -46.06
N GLU A 108 -5.70 24.37 -46.56
CA GLU A 108 -6.16 24.37 -47.98
C GLU A 108 -7.68 24.42 -48.18
N ALA A 109 -8.47 24.76 -47.15
CA ALA A 109 -9.94 24.82 -47.28
C ALA A 109 -10.56 26.22 -47.21
N GLU A 110 -9.77 27.31 -47.30
CA GLU A 110 -10.32 28.68 -47.31
C GLU A 110 -9.99 29.51 -48.57
N GLU A 111 -9.38 28.92 -49.60
CA GLU A 111 -9.29 29.55 -50.93
C GLU A 111 -9.73 28.58 -52.03
N GLY A 112 -11.01 28.64 -52.38
CA GLY A 112 -11.61 27.89 -53.49
C GLY A 112 -13.05 28.34 -53.76
#